data_AF-A0A0H4PHE1-F1
#
_entry.id   AF-A0A0H4PHE1-F1
#
_cell.length_a   1.000
_cell.length_b   1.000
_cell.length_c   1.000
_cell.angle_alpha   90.00
_cell.angle_beta   90.00
_cell.angle_gamma   90.00
#
_symmetry.space_group_name_H-M   'P 1'
#
loop_
_entity.id
_entity.type
_entity.pdbx_description
1 polymer ?
#
loop_
_entity_poly.entity_id
_entity_poly.type
_entity_poly.pdbx_seq_one_letter_code
_entity_poly.pdbx_strand_id
1 'polypeptide(L)'
;MLYNQGKSAMTDYHIIAAIANIQVDKAREILALANNKLSELAKWDMEKWLKIEGIEYARATAMVTSFELGRRRMFEQPDKKIKINCSQDVYNCMKPFLFSGLCGCFLV
;
A
#
# COMPACT_ATOMS: atom_id res chain seq x y z
N MET A 1 10.92 -10.06 -17.41
CA MET A 1 9.84 -9.07 -17.16
C MET A 1 8.65 -9.78 -16.53
N LEU A 2 8.15 -9.27 -15.41
CA LEU A 2 7.13 -9.90 -14.54
C LEU A 2 5.71 -9.95 -15.13
N TYR A 3 5.49 -9.37 -16.30
CA TYR A 3 4.16 -9.29 -16.92
C TYR A 3 3.54 -10.67 -17.18
N ASN A 4 4.36 -11.72 -17.37
CA ASN A 4 3.89 -13.04 -17.79
C ASN A 4 3.71 -14.08 -16.66
N GLN A 5 4.15 -13.80 -15.43
CA GLN A 5 4.17 -14.79 -14.33
C GLN A 5 3.15 -14.51 -13.21
N GLY A 6 2.38 -13.42 -13.34
CA GLY A 6 1.35 -13.04 -12.37
C GLY A 6 1.90 -12.50 -11.04
N LYS A 7 1.01 -11.93 -10.22
CA LYS A 7 1.37 -11.28 -8.94
C LYS A 7 2.03 -12.24 -7.93
N SER A 8 1.74 -13.54 -8.02
CA SER A 8 2.24 -14.58 -7.10
C SER A 8 3.72 -14.92 -7.30
N ALA A 9 4.31 -14.60 -8.45
CA ALA A 9 5.74 -14.83 -8.71
C ALA A 9 6.63 -13.65 -8.27
N MET A 10 6.03 -12.55 -7.81
CA MET A 10 6.72 -11.29 -7.54
C MET A 10 7.36 -11.32 -6.14
N THR A 11 8.68 -11.40 -6.09
CA THR A 11 9.47 -11.31 -4.84
C THR A 11 9.79 -9.85 -4.49
N ASP A 12 10.21 -9.58 -3.25
CA ASP A 12 10.55 -8.23 -2.77
C ASP A 12 11.54 -7.48 -3.68
N TYR A 13 12.59 -8.16 -4.16
CA TYR A 13 13.56 -7.61 -5.11
C TYR A 13 12.90 -7.09 -6.40
N HIS A 14 11.88 -7.79 -6.90
CA HIS A 14 11.14 -7.38 -8.09
C HIS A 14 10.30 -6.12 -7.83
N ILE A 15 9.74 -5.98 -6.62
CA ILE A 15 8.98 -4.79 -6.20
C ILE A 15 9.91 -3.58 -6.15
N ILE A 16 11.04 -3.73 -5.47
CA ILE A 16 12.06 -2.67 -5.33
C ILE A 16 12.58 -2.25 -6.71
N ALA A 17 12.90 -3.22 -7.57
CA ALA A 17 13.37 -2.97 -8.93
C ALA A 17 12.35 -2.16 -9.75
N ALA A 18 11.08 -2.52 -9.67
CA ALA A 18 10.01 -1.84 -10.40
C ALA A 18 9.78 -0.41 -9.90
N ILE A 19 9.74 -0.19 -8.58
CA ILE A 19 9.50 1.14 -7.99
C ILE A 19 10.67 2.10 -8.30
N ALA A 20 11.90 1.65 -8.08
CA ALA A 20 13.08 2.48 -8.31
C ALA A 20 13.51 2.55 -9.78
N ASN A 21 12.85 1.79 -10.68
CA ASN A 21 13.21 1.65 -12.08
C ASN A 21 14.71 1.27 -12.26
N ILE A 22 15.10 0.18 -11.61
CA ILE A 22 16.47 -0.39 -11.62
C ILE A 22 16.45 -1.87 -12.00
N GLN A 23 17.62 -2.43 -12.30
CA GLN A 23 17.77 -3.86 -12.54
C GLN A 23 17.49 -4.68 -11.27
N VAL A 24 16.97 -5.90 -11.45
CA VAL A 24 16.60 -6.80 -10.34
C VAL A 24 17.80 -7.19 -9.47
N ASP A 25 18.98 -7.33 -10.07
CA ASP A 25 20.19 -7.70 -9.33
C ASP A 25 20.61 -6.58 -8.36
N LYS A 26 20.54 -5.32 -8.80
CA LYS A 26 20.79 -4.16 -7.94
C LYS A 26 19.76 -4.04 -6.81
N ALA A 27 18.49 -4.32 -7.10
CA ALA A 27 17.46 -4.38 -6.06
C ALA A 27 17.72 -5.51 -5.04
N ARG A 28 18.33 -6.62 -5.48
CA ARG A 28 18.77 -7.71 -4.60
C ARG A 28 19.88 -7.28 -3.66
N GLU A 29 20.88 -6.59 -4.17
CA GLU A 29 21.98 -6.02 -3.38
C GLU A 29 21.46 -5.01 -2.34
N ILE A 30 20.58 -4.09 -2.76
CA ILE A 30 19.97 -3.10 -1.87
C ILE A 30 19.21 -3.78 -0.73
N LEU A 31 18.40 -4.80 -1.02
CA LEU A 31 17.66 -5.53 0.00
C LEU A 31 18.59 -6.34 0.91
N ALA A 32 19.71 -6.85 0.39
CA ALA A 32 20.74 -7.51 1.20
C ALA A 32 21.39 -6.54 2.21
N LEU A 33 21.66 -5.29 1.81
CA LEU A 33 22.14 -4.23 2.73
C LEU A 33 21.16 -3.91 3.87
N ALA A 34 19.88 -4.25 3.69
CA ALA A 34 18.83 -4.15 4.69
C ALA A 34 18.51 -5.49 5.36
N ASN A 35 19.48 -6.41 5.44
CA ASN A 35 19.33 -7.73 6.06
C ASN A 35 18.18 -8.56 5.47
N ASN A 36 17.89 -8.39 4.18
CA ASN A 36 16.76 -9.00 3.49
C ASN A 36 15.39 -8.72 4.14
N LYS A 37 15.21 -7.53 4.71
CA LYS A 37 13.96 -7.11 5.36
C LYS A 37 13.44 -5.79 4.80
N LEU A 38 12.24 -5.82 4.22
CA LEU A 38 11.53 -4.61 3.78
C LEU A 38 11.28 -3.63 4.95
N SER A 39 11.08 -4.14 6.16
CA SER A 39 10.91 -3.31 7.36
C SER A 39 12.16 -2.48 7.71
N GLU A 40 13.36 -2.97 7.39
CA GLU A 40 14.60 -2.22 7.60
C GLU A 40 14.80 -1.20 6.49
N LEU A 41 14.49 -1.57 5.25
CA LEU A 41 14.49 -0.67 4.09
C LEU A 41 13.54 0.52 4.26
N ALA A 42 12.34 0.28 4.80
CA ALA A 42 11.34 1.31 5.04
C ALA A 42 11.77 2.36 6.08
N LYS A 43 12.81 2.08 6.88
CA LYS A 43 13.37 3.02 7.87
C LYS A 43 14.50 3.88 7.29
N TRP A 44 14.97 3.59 6.08
CA TRP A 44 16.07 4.35 5.48
C TRP A 44 15.60 5.76 5.12
N ASP A 45 16.41 6.75 5.46
CA ASP A 45 16.22 8.14 5.08
C ASP A 45 16.80 8.43 3.69
N MET A 46 16.55 9.64 3.19
CA MET A 46 17.02 10.07 1.88
C MET A 46 18.55 10.02 1.76
N GLU A 47 19.28 10.34 2.83
CA GLU A 47 20.75 10.32 2.80
C GLU A 47 21.27 8.89 2.57
N LYS A 48 20.69 7.91 3.26
CA LYS A 48 21.08 6.51 3.08
C LYS A 48 20.74 5.97 1.69
N TRP A 49 19.61 6.38 1.11
CA TRP A 49 19.26 6.04 -0.26
C TRP A 49 20.22 6.63 -1.30
N LEU A 50 20.60 7.90 -1.13
CA LEU A 50 21.49 8.61 -2.04
C LEU A 50 22.96 8.12 -1.99
N LYS A 51 23.34 7.38 -0.94
CA LYS A 51 24.65 6.69 -0.86
C LYS A 51 24.74 5.46 -1.77
N ILE A 52 23.62 4.95 -2.26
CA ILE A 52 23.61 3.83 -3.21
C ILE A 52 23.96 4.37 -4.59
N GLU A 53 25.04 3.86 -5.19
CA GLU A 53 25.47 4.25 -6.53
C GLU A 53 24.30 4.17 -7.53
N GLY A 54 24.11 5.17 -8.37
CA GLY A 54 23.03 5.19 -9.38
C GLY A 54 21.61 5.29 -8.82
N ILE A 55 21.43 5.56 -7.52
CA ILE A 55 20.15 6.01 -6.95
C ILE A 55 20.19 7.52 -6.78
N GLU A 56 19.49 8.21 -7.66
CA GLU A 56 19.31 9.66 -7.61
C GLU A 56 18.05 10.04 -6.83
N TYR A 57 17.89 11.33 -6.56
CA TYR A 57 16.81 11.87 -5.74
C TYR A 57 15.42 11.41 -6.18
N ALA A 58 15.15 11.34 -7.50
CA ALA A 58 13.87 10.87 -8.03
C ALA A 58 13.56 9.40 -7.63
N ARG A 59 14.55 8.51 -7.73
CA ARG A 59 14.40 7.09 -7.37
C ARG A 59 14.31 6.89 -5.86
N ALA A 60 15.12 7.61 -5.10
CA ALA A 60 15.05 7.61 -3.63
C ALA A 60 13.67 8.09 -3.14
N THR A 61 13.17 9.19 -3.70
CA THR A 61 11.84 9.73 -3.38
C THR A 61 10.74 8.72 -3.72
N ALA A 62 10.83 8.04 -4.87
CA ALA A 62 9.88 7.00 -5.25
C ALA A 62 9.84 5.84 -4.25
N MET A 63 11.00 5.39 -3.75
CA MET A 63 11.08 4.34 -2.73
C MET A 63 10.48 4.79 -1.40
N VAL A 64 10.92 5.94 -0.87
CA VAL A 64 10.42 6.49 0.41
C VAL A 64 8.90 6.69 0.36
N THR A 65 8.41 7.28 -0.73
CA THR A 65 6.97 7.52 -0.92
C THR A 65 6.18 6.22 -1.02
N SER A 66 6.74 5.19 -1.67
CA SER A 66 6.07 3.89 -1.79
C SER A 66 5.93 3.16 -0.45
N PHE A 67 6.96 3.22 0.41
CA PHE A 67 6.85 2.68 1.77
C PHE A 67 5.85 3.46 2.61
N GLU A 68 5.85 4.78 2.51
CA GLU A 68 4.87 5.62 3.20
C GLU A 68 3.44 5.34 2.71
N LEU A 69 3.24 5.14 1.41
CA LEU A 69 1.95 4.74 0.84
C LEU A 69 1.49 3.40 1.40
N GLY A 70 2.38 2.40 1.44
CA GLY A 70 2.10 1.10 2.03
C GLY A 70 1.71 1.19 3.50
N ARG A 71 2.41 2.05 4.27
CA ARG A 71 2.09 2.35 5.67
C ARG A 71 0.70 2.97 5.81
N ARG A 72 0.38 4.02 5.04
CA ARG A 72 -0.93 4.67 5.08
C ARG A 72 -2.06 3.71 4.75
N ARG A 73 -1.87 2.85 3.75
CA ARG A 73 -2.84 1.79 3.39
C ARG A 73 -3.12 0.83 4.55
N MET A 74 -2.13 0.55 5.41
CA MET A 74 -2.35 -0.31 6.59
C MET A 74 -3.21 0.37 7.67
N PHE A 75 -3.18 1.70 7.75
CA PHE A 75 -3.98 2.49 8.70
C PHE A 75 -5.35 2.88 8.16
N GLU A 76 -5.58 2.72 6.85
CA GLU A 76 -6.89 2.90 6.25
C GLU A 76 -7.85 1.83 6.78
N GLN A 77 -8.94 2.25 7.43
CA GLN A 77 -9.97 1.29 7.83
C GLN A 77 -10.53 0.67 6.56
N PRO A 78 -10.57 -0.67 6.45
CA PRO A 78 -11.21 -1.29 5.31
C PRO A 78 -12.66 -0.80 5.28
N ASP A 79 -13.12 -0.35 4.12
CA ASP A 79 -14.54 -0.11 3.91
C ASP A 79 -15.28 -1.32 4.45
N LYS A 80 -16.18 -1.09 5.42
CA LYS A 80 -17.07 -2.14 5.91
C LYS A 80 -17.96 -2.54 4.74
N LYS A 81 -17.49 -3.47 3.91
CA LYS A 81 -18.31 -4.15 2.93
C LYS A 81 -19.34 -4.91 3.74
N ILE A 82 -20.56 -4.37 3.79
CA ILE A 82 -21.68 -5.04 4.42
C ILE A 82 -21.89 -6.32 3.62
N LYS A 83 -21.50 -7.45 4.22
CA LYS A 83 -21.77 -8.76 3.63
C LYS A 83 -23.24 -9.07 3.88
N ILE A 84 -24.04 -8.99 2.83
CA ILE A 84 -25.45 -9.38 2.87
C ILE A 84 -25.50 -10.91 2.82
N ASN A 85 -25.83 -11.55 3.95
CA ASN A 85 -26.05 -13.00 4.02
C ASN A 85 -27.56 -13.32 4.10
N CYS A 86 -28.39 -12.36 4.49
CA CYS A 86 -29.84 -12.52 4.58
C CYS A 86 -30.59 -11.22 4.26
N SER A 87 -31.91 -11.33 4.06
CA SER A 87 -32.80 -10.18 3.84
C SER A 87 -32.79 -9.17 4.99
N GLN A 88 -32.51 -9.60 6.22
CA GLN A 88 -32.38 -8.72 7.38
C GLN A 88 -31.16 -7.79 7.26
N ASP A 89 -30.05 -8.26 6.68
CA ASP A 89 -28.85 -7.44 6.44
C ASP A 89 -29.14 -6.32 5.44
N VAL A 90 -29.90 -6.63 4.40
CA VAL A 90 -30.39 -5.64 3.41
C VAL A 90 -31.27 -4.60 4.09
N TYR A 91 -32.26 -5.04 4.88
CA TYR A 91 -33.16 -4.13 5.59
C TYR A 91 -32.38 -3.18 6.50
N ASN A 92 -31.46 -3.69 7.31
CA ASN A 92 -30.65 -2.87 8.22
C ASN A 92 -29.73 -1.90 7.47
N CYS A 93 -29.18 -2.32 6.32
CA CYS A 93 -28.35 -1.48 5.47
C CYS A 93 -29.13 -0.34 4.79
N MET A 94 -30.36 -0.62 4.35
CA MET A 94 -31.17 0.34 3.59
C MET A 94 -32.03 1.24 4.49
N LYS A 95 -32.37 0.78 5.71
CA LYS A 95 -33.20 1.52 6.68
C LYS A 95 -32.78 3.00 6.86
N PRO A 96 -31.51 3.36 7.08
CA PRO A 96 -31.11 4.75 7.28
C PRO A 96 -31.42 5.66 6.07
N PHE A 97 -31.38 5.12 4.85
CA PHE A 97 -31.63 5.84 3.59
C PHE A 97 -33.11 5.88 3.21
N LEU A 98 -33.91 4.92 3.68
CA LEU A 98 -35.37 4.90 3.48
C LEU A 98 -36.08 5.85 4.46
N PHE A 99 -35.55 6.02 5.67
CA PHE A 99 -36.11 6.90 6.69
C PHE A 99 -35.45 8.29 6.73
N SER A 100 -34.44 8.57 5.91
CA SER A 100 -33.80 9.90 5.80
C SER A 100 -34.70 10.99 5.20
N GLY A 101 -35.92 10.66 4.79
CA GLY A 101 -36.98 11.62 4.46
C GLY A 101 -37.87 12.05 5.64
N LEU A 102 -37.64 11.54 6.86
CA LEU A 102 -38.50 11.75 8.03
C LEU A 102 -37.76 12.26 9.28
N CYS A 103 -36.65 12.98 9.12
CA CYS A 103 -36.07 13.74 10.22
C CYS A 103 -36.01 15.23 9.85
N GLY A 104 -37.19 15.85 9.82
CA GLY A 104 -37.32 17.22 10.28
C GLY A 104 -37.05 17.27 11.78
N CYS A 105 -36.57 18.42 12.25
CA CYS A 105 -36.55 18.89 13.62
C CYS A 105 -37.23 17.97 14.66
N PHE A 106 -36.46 17.40 15.60
CA PHE A 106 -36.73 17.44 17.04
C PHE A 106 -35.62 16.69 17.81
N LEU A 107 -35.07 17.36 18.84
CA LEU A 107 -34.16 16.86 19.90
C LEU A 107 -32.73 16.55 19.42
N VAL A 108 -31.70 17.34 19.72
CA VAL A 108 -31.39 18.25 20.86
C VAL A 108 -30.69 19.50 20.34
#